data_AF-A0A7M3MND1-F1
#
_entry.id   AF-A0A7M3MND1-F1
#
_cell.length_a   1.000
_cell.length_b   1.000
_cell.length_c   1.000
_cell.angle_alpha   90.00
_cell.angle_beta   90.00
_cell.angle_gamma   90.00
#
_symmetry.space_group_name_H-M   'P 1'
#
loop_
_entity.id
_entity.type
_entity.pdbx_description
1 polymer ?
#
loop_
_entity_poly.entity_id
_entity_poly.type
_entity_poly.pdbx_seq_one_letter_code
_entity_poly.pdbx_strand_id
1 'polypeptide(L)'
;MNDMILVTRVVGAALIVIGIAGYALTGAESVTALLPAILGLPLLGLGLWGGQESRRRTAIHIALVLALLGFLGTLVNVIELP
;
A
#
# COMPACT_ATOMS: atom_id res chain seq x y z
N MET A 1 10.42 -16.47 3.70
CA MET A 1 10.57 -15.01 4.00
C MET A 1 10.80 -14.18 2.75
N ASN A 2 11.48 -14.68 1.71
CA ASN A 2 11.50 -13.99 0.41
C ASN A 2 10.09 -13.86 -0.20
N ASP A 3 9.19 -14.80 0.11
CA ASP A 3 7.78 -14.76 -0.29
C ASP A 3 7.05 -13.53 0.28
N MET A 4 7.34 -13.14 1.53
CA MET A 4 6.74 -11.94 2.14
C MET A 4 7.18 -10.67 1.42
N ILE A 5 8.45 -10.57 1.02
CA ILE A 5 8.94 -9.43 0.25
C ILE A 5 8.30 -9.38 -1.14
N LEU A 6 8.10 -10.54 -1.77
CA LEU A 6 7.37 -10.62 -3.04
C LEU A 6 5.92 -10.15 -2.85
N VAL A 7 5.23 -10.59 -1.79
CA VAL A 7 3.88 -10.11 -1.46
C VAL A 7 3.88 -8.60 -1.26
N THR A 8 4.80 -8.04 -0.47
CA THR A 8 4.90 -6.58 -0.27
C THR A 8 5.06 -5.83 -1.60
N ARG A 9 5.89 -6.33 -2.52
CA ARG A 9 6.07 -5.73 -3.86
C ARG A 9 4.81 -5.81 -4.70
N VAL A 10 4.19 -6.98 -4.78
CA VAL A 10 3.00 -7.21 -5.60
C VAL A 10 1.83 -6.37 -5.08
N VAL A 11 1.62 -6.35 -3.76
CA VAL A 11 0.58 -5.54 -3.13
C VAL A 11 0.85 -4.05 -3.35
N GLY A 12 2.09 -3.58 -3.14
CA GLY A 12 2.46 -2.18 -3.40
C GLY A 12 2.22 -1.77 -4.85
N ALA A 13 2.66 -2.60 -5.81
CA ALA A 13 2.44 -2.35 -7.23
C ALA A 13 0.96 -2.37 -7.60
N ALA A 14 0.19 -3.34 -7.09
CA ALA A 14 -1.26 -3.42 -7.32
C ALA A 14 -1.99 -2.19 -6.79
N LEU A 15 -1.65 -1.71 -5.59
CA LEU A 15 -2.24 -0.51 -5.00
C LEU A 15 -1.94 0.75 -5.81
N ILE A 16 -0.73 0.87 -6.36
CA ILE A 16 -0.38 1.96 -7.29
C ILE A 16 -1.26 1.90 -8.54
N VAL A 17 -1.35 0.74 -9.17
CA VAL A 17 -2.17 0.56 -10.38
C VAL A 17 -3.63 0.86 -10.08
N ILE A 18 -4.18 0.33 -8.99
CA ILE A 18 -5.58 0.54 -8.59
C ILE A 18 -5.86 2.02 -8.31
N GLY A 19 -4.99 2.71 -7.58
CA GLY A 19 -5.20 4.14 -7.27
C GLY A 19 -5.14 5.02 -8.52
N ILE A 20 -4.15 4.80 -9.40
CA ILE A 20 -4.02 5.57 -10.64
C ILE A 20 -5.18 5.25 -11.60
N ALA A 21 -5.48 3.96 -11.81
CA ALA A 21 -6.58 3.55 -12.66
C ALA A 21 -7.92 4.03 -12.12
N GLY A 22 -8.17 3.90 -10.82
CA GLY A 22 -9.36 4.39 -10.16
C GLY A 22 -9.56 5.89 -10.38
N TYR A 23 -8.51 6.70 -10.16
CA TYR A 23 -8.54 8.13 -10.41
C TYR A 23 -8.82 8.48 -11.87
N ALA A 24 -8.17 7.79 -12.82
CA ALA A 24 -8.36 8.04 -14.24
C ALA A 24 -9.75 7.62 -14.74
N LEU A 25 -10.26 6.46 -14.29
CA LEU A 25 -11.54 5.90 -14.71
C LEU A 25 -12.75 6.65 -14.13
N THR A 26 -12.60 7.33 -12.99
CA THR A 26 -13.64 8.18 -12.41
C THR A 26 -13.59 9.63 -12.93
N GLY A 27 -12.87 9.88 -14.03
CA GLY A 27 -12.77 11.23 -14.60
C GLY A 27 -11.97 12.21 -13.75
N ALA A 28 -11.09 11.71 -12.87
CA ALA A 28 -10.24 12.51 -12.01
C ALA A 28 -10.99 13.43 -11.03
N GLU A 29 -12.25 13.10 -10.70
CA GLU A 29 -13.13 13.94 -9.88
C GLU A 29 -12.64 14.15 -8.45
N SER A 30 -11.98 13.16 -7.85
CA SER A 30 -11.46 13.26 -6.48
C SER A 30 -10.01 12.83 -6.38
N VAL A 31 -9.15 13.74 -5.94
CA VAL A 31 -7.74 13.46 -5.64
C VAL A 31 -7.60 12.38 -4.54
N THR A 32 -8.62 12.20 -3.68
CA THR A 32 -8.59 11.15 -2.66
C THR A 32 -8.61 9.75 -3.25
N ALA A 33 -9.07 9.55 -4.49
CA ALA A 33 -8.97 8.26 -5.19
C ALA A 33 -7.52 7.80 -5.43
N LEU A 34 -6.53 8.70 -5.29
CA LEU A 34 -5.10 8.36 -5.37
C LEU A 34 -4.53 7.83 -4.04
N LEU A 35 -5.28 7.85 -2.94
CA LEU A 35 -4.83 7.30 -1.64
C LEU A 35 -4.26 5.87 -1.74
N PRO A 36 -4.89 4.92 -2.46
CA PRO A 36 -4.30 3.60 -2.67
C PRO A 36 -2.90 3.68 -3.28
N ALA A 37 -2.68 4.56 -4.27
CA ALA A 37 -1.37 4.72 -4.89
C ALA A 37 -0.34 5.36 -3.94
N ILE A 38 -0.77 6.32 -3.12
CA ILE A 38 0.07 6.95 -2.09
C ILE A 38 0.52 5.91 -1.05
N LEU A 39 -0.34 4.95 -0.67
CA LEU A 39 0.05 3.84 0.21
C LEU A 39 0.89 2.78 -0.50
N GLY A 40 0.61 2.52 -1.78
CA GLY A 40 1.33 1.53 -2.58
C GLY A 40 2.79 1.90 -2.85
N LEU A 41 3.10 3.18 -3.04
CA LEU A 41 4.45 3.72 -3.24
C LEU A 41 5.47 3.30 -2.15
N PRO A 42 5.26 3.62 -0.87
CA PRO A 42 6.18 3.23 0.19
C PRO A 42 6.21 1.72 0.41
N LEU A 43 5.08 1.00 0.23
CA LEU A 43 5.07 -0.46 0.30
C LEU A 43 5.95 -1.10 -0.78
N LEU A 44 5.81 -0.66 -2.04
CA LEU A 44 6.65 -1.13 -3.14
C LEU A 44 8.12 -0.78 -2.87
N GLY A 45 8.40 0.43 -2.40
CA GLY A 45 9.75 0.86 -2.02
C GLY A 45 10.37 -0.04 -0.95
N LEU A 46 9.63 -0.37 0.11
CA LEU A 46 10.08 -1.28 1.17
C LEU A 46 10.27 -2.71 0.67
N GLY A 47 9.40 -3.17 -0.25
CA GLY A 47 9.57 -4.46 -0.90
C GLY A 47 10.85 -4.52 -1.74
N LEU A 48 11.18 -3.47 -2.49
CA LEU A 48 12.42 -3.38 -3.25
C LEU A 48 13.64 -3.33 -2.33
N TRP A 49 13.61 -2.48 -1.30
CA TRP A 49 14.69 -2.27 -0.34
C TRP A 49 14.95 -3.48 0.57
N GLY A 50 13.88 -4.19 0.96
CA GLY A 50 13.92 -5.38 1.82
C GLY A 50 14.42 -6.66 1.14
N GLY A 51 14.87 -6.59 -0.12
CA GLY A 51 15.44 -7.74 -0.82
C GLY A 51 16.77 -8.24 -0.27
N GLN A 52 17.45 -7.44 0.56
CA GLN A 52 18.70 -7.82 1.23
C GLN A 52 18.42 -8.42 2.62
N GLU A 53 19.08 -9.53 2.96
CA GLU A 53 18.86 -10.28 4.21
C GLU A 53 19.00 -9.39 5.48
N SER A 54 19.98 -8.48 5.47
CA SER A 54 20.25 -7.56 6.60
C SER A 54 19.13 -6.54 6.84
N ARG A 55 18.36 -6.18 5.81
CA ARG A 55 17.31 -5.15 5.88
C ARG A 55 15.90 -5.73 5.87
N ARG A 56 15.77 -7.02 5.53
CA ARG A 56 14.49 -7.70 5.33
C ARG A 56 13.57 -7.61 6.55
N ARG A 57 14.10 -7.83 7.75
CA ARG A 57 13.31 -7.79 8.99
C ARG A 57 12.70 -6.41 9.21
N THR A 58 13.51 -5.36 9.11
CA THR A 58 13.07 -3.97 9.29
C THR A 58 12.07 -3.57 8.21
N ALA A 59 12.34 -3.91 6.94
CA ALA A 59 11.43 -3.61 5.83
C ALA A 59 10.05 -4.23 6.03
N ILE A 60 9.97 -5.48 6.49
CA ILE A 60 8.71 -6.16 6.78
C ILE A 60 7.95 -5.49 7.93
N HIS A 61 8.63 -5.10 9.03
CA HIS A 61 7.95 -4.43 10.15
C HIS A 61 7.39 -3.07 9.75
N ILE A 62 8.15 -2.28 8.99
CA ILE A 62 7.67 -0.98 8.50
C ILE A 62 6.50 -1.19 7.52
N ALA A 63 6.60 -2.16 6.61
CA ALA A 63 5.53 -2.47 5.68
C ALA A 63 4.25 -2.92 6.40
N LEU A 64 4.38 -3.71 7.47
CA LEU A 64 3.26 -4.13 8.31
C LEU A 64 2.59 -2.93 8.99
N VAL A 65 3.37 -2.01 9.57
CA VAL A 65 2.82 -0.79 10.20
C VAL A 65 2.06 0.06 9.17
N LEU A 66 2.63 0.26 7.98
CA LEU A 66 1.94 1.00 6.91
C LEU A 66 0.64 0.32 6.46
N ALA A 67 0.66 -1.01 6.31
CA ALA A 67 -0.53 -1.78 5.93
C ALA A 67 -1.62 -1.67 7.01
N LEU A 68 -1.25 -1.74 8.29
CA LEU A 68 -2.17 -1.57 9.41
C LEU A 68 -2.77 -0.17 9.44
N LEU A 69 -1.96 0.87 9.23
CA LEU A 69 -2.47 2.26 9.16
C LEU A 69 -3.43 2.44 7.99
N GLY A 70 -3.11 1.88 6.82
CA GLY A 70 -4.01 1.89 5.66
C GLY A 70 -5.33 1.18 5.96
N PHE A 71 -5.28 0.00 6.59
CA PHE A 71 -6.46 -0.74 7.01
C PHE A 71 -7.31 0.05 8.02
N LEU A 72 -6.69 0.63 9.06
CA LEU A 72 -7.40 1.47 10.02
C LEU A 72 -8.07 2.67 9.34
N GLY A 73 -7.40 3.30 8.37
CA GLY A 73 -7.99 4.37 7.57
C GLY A 73 -9.28 3.95 6.86
N THR A 74 -9.37 2.71 6.38
CA THR A 74 -10.62 2.18 5.80
C THR A 74 -11.70 1.93 6.85
N LEU A 75 -11.33 1.51 8.06
CA LEU A 75 -12.29 1.20 9.13
C LEU A 75 -13.01 2.45 9.65
N VAL A 76 -12.34 3.60 9.70
CA VAL A 76 -12.97 4.88 10.11
C VAL A 76 -14.24 5.13 9.29
N ASN A 77 -14.14 4.94 7.97
CA ASN A 77 -15.25 5.16 7.06
C ASN A 77 -16.36 4.11 7.20
N VAL A 78 -16.03 2.88 7.63
CA VAL A 78 -17.02 1.82 7.86
C VAL A 78 -17.80 2.04 9.16
N ILE A 79 -17.14 2.52 10.22
CA ILE A 79 -17.78 2.78 11.52
C ILE A 79 -18.74 3.98 11.44
N GLU A 80 -18.50 4.91 10.51
CA GLU A 80 -19.36 6.06 10.24
C GLU A 80 -20.61 5.74 9.41
N LEU A 81 -20.77 4.49 8.94
CA LEU A 81 -21.97 4.05 8.24
C LEU A 81 -23.16 3.94 9.22
N PRO A 82 -24.35 4.49 8.87
CA PRO A 82 -25.55 4.44 9.71
C PRO A 82 -26.15 3.04 9.87
#